data_AF-A0A526YGZ1-F1
#
_entry.id   AF-A0A526YGZ1-F1
#
_cell.length_a   1.000
_cell.length_b   1.000
_cell.length_c   1.000
_cell.angle_alpha   90.00
_cell.angle_beta   90.00
_cell.angle_gamma   90.00
#
_symmetry.space_group_name_H-M   'P 1'
#
loop_
_entity.id
_entity.type
_entity.pdbx_description
1 polymer ?
#
loop_
_entity_poly.entity_id
_entity_poly.type
_entity_poly.pdbx_seq_one_letter_code
_entity_poly.pdbx_strand_id
1 'polypeptide(L)'
;AELIEVDYEGEDAASGTATALDEGTPLVWPELGSNRAFSYHIGDKAKTAAAFARAAHVTRIEFINNRLVCNYIEPRSAIGEWNTQENRFVLTTGSQGVHSMQYILADVFKIKKNQLRVITP
;
A
#
# COMPACT_ATOMS: atom_id res chain seq x y z
N ALA A 1 -14.43 -4.48 21.95
CA ALA A 1 -14.84 -4.19 20.56
C ALA A 1 -16.30 -4.57 20.37
N GLU A 2 -16.70 -5.77 20.78
CA GLU A 2 -18.06 -6.33 20.68
C GLU A 2 -19.25 -5.49 21.24
N LEU A 3 -19.01 -4.36 21.91
CA LEU A 3 -20.06 -3.46 22.41
C LEU A 3 -20.32 -2.26 21.48
N ILE A 4 -19.53 -2.13 20.41
CA ILE A 4 -19.70 -1.04 19.44
C ILE A 4 -20.60 -1.57 18.32
N GLU A 5 -21.77 -0.95 18.16
CA GLU A 5 -22.69 -1.21 17.05
C GLU A 5 -22.34 -0.32 15.86
N VAL A 6 -22.33 -0.91 14.66
CA VAL A 6 -22.06 -0.20 13.41
C VAL A 6 -23.03 -0.69 12.35
N ASP A 7 -23.80 0.24 11.80
CA ASP A 7 -24.69 0.01 10.66
C ASP A 7 -23.94 0.31 9.35
N TYR A 8 -24.00 -0.63 8.41
CA TYR A 8 -23.39 -0.50 7.08
C TYR A 8 -24.44 -0.57 5.99
N GLU A 9 -24.34 0.30 4.99
CA GLU A 9 -25.00 0.14 3.70
C GLU A 9 -24.03 -0.58 2.77
N GLY A 10 -24.39 -1.78 2.33
CA GLY A 10 -23.53 -2.60 1.47
C GLY A 10 -23.48 -2.06 0.04
N GLU A 11 -22.29 -2.11 -0.55
CA GLU A 11 -22.05 -1.78 -1.96
C GLU A 11 -21.50 -2.99 -2.73
N ASP A 12 -21.57 -2.92 -4.06
CA ASP A 12 -21.00 -3.95 -4.92
C ASP A 12 -19.47 -3.96 -4.85
N ALA A 13 -18.90 -5.15 -4.62
CA ALA A 13 -17.47 -5.32 -4.45
C ALA A 13 -16.71 -5.39 -5.80
N ALA A 14 -15.61 -4.64 -5.91
CA ALA A 14 -14.67 -4.72 -7.03
C ALA A 14 -13.35 -5.40 -6.60
N SER A 15 -13.32 -6.74 -6.56
CA SER A 15 -12.15 -7.51 -6.08
C SER A 15 -11.21 -8.01 -7.19
N GLY A 16 -11.69 -8.07 -8.44
CA GLY A 16 -10.93 -8.55 -9.59
C GLY A 16 -9.98 -7.51 -10.14
N THR A 17 -8.66 -7.74 -10.08
CA THR A 17 -7.67 -6.80 -10.64
C THR A 17 -7.69 -6.74 -12.16
N ALA A 18 -8.03 -7.84 -12.83
CA ALA A 18 -8.09 -7.92 -14.29
C ALA A 18 -9.28 -7.16 -14.88
N THR A 19 -10.41 -7.12 -14.16
CA THR A 19 -11.66 -6.46 -14.60
C THR A 19 -11.83 -5.08 -13.99
N ALA A 20 -10.88 -4.61 -13.17
CA ALA A 20 -10.97 -3.36 -12.42
C ALA A 20 -11.27 -2.12 -13.29
N LEU A 21 -10.90 -2.17 -14.57
CA LEU A 21 -11.08 -1.09 -15.54
C LEU A 21 -12.21 -1.34 -16.53
N ASP A 22 -12.92 -2.46 -16.42
CA ASP A 22 -14.04 -2.78 -17.30
C ASP A 22 -15.22 -1.83 -17.03
N GLU A 23 -15.95 -1.52 -18.09
CA GLU A 23 -17.20 -0.76 -18.00
C GLU A 23 -18.19 -1.51 -17.11
N GLY A 24 -18.71 -0.83 -16.07
CA GLY A 24 -19.63 -1.42 -15.09
C GLY A 24 -18.98 -1.93 -13.81
N THR A 25 -17.65 -1.99 -13.71
CA THR A 25 -17.00 -2.26 -12.43
C THR A 25 -17.19 -1.06 -11.48
N PRO A 26 -17.69 -1.26 -10.25
CA PRO A 26 -17.86 -0.19 -9.28
C PRO A 26 -16.55 0.57 -9.04
N LEU A 27 -16.64 1.89 -8.98
CA LEU A 27 -15.49 2.73 -8.64
C LEU A 27 -15.28 2.71 -7.12
N VAL A 28 -14.10 2.29 -6.68
CA VAL A 28 -13.73 2.32 -5.25
C VAL A 28 -13.64 3.76 -4.74
N TRP A 29 -13.22 4.68 -5.62
CA TRP A 29 -13.18 6.12 -5.37
C TRP A 29 -13.92 6.84 -6.51
N PRO A 30 -15.26 7.00 -6.42
CA PRO A 30 -16.07 7.63 -7.47
C PRO A 30 -15.56 9.01 -7.90
N GLU A 31 -15.03 9.79 -6.96
CA GLU A 31 -14.47 11.12 -7.17
C GLU A 31 -13.22 11.13 -8.06
N LEU A 32 -12.52 10.00 -8.18
CA LEU A 32 -11.36 9.85 -9.06
C LEU A 32 -11.74 9.38 -10.47
N GLY A 33 -12.98 8.93 -10.68
CA GLY A 33 -13.53 8.53 -11.99
C GLY A 33 -12.90 7.27 -12.61
N SER A 34 -11.97 6.59 -11.93
CA SER A 34 -11.31 5.39 -12.43
C SER A 34 -10.67 4.57 -11.31
N ASN A 35 -10.69 3.25 -11.43
CA ASN A 35 -9.94 2.33 -10.56
C ASN A 35 -8.45 2.19 -10.95
N ARG A 36 -7.95 3.00 -11.90
CA ARG A 36 -6.53 2.97 -12.29
C ARG A 36 -5.68 3.80 -11.31
N ALA A 37 -4.90 3.12 -10.48
CA ALA A 37 -3.98 3.78 -9.54
C ALA A 37 -2.80 4.50 -10.23
N PHE A 38 -2.13 3.84 -11.18
CA PHE A 38 -1.05 4.43 -11.96
C PHE A 38 -0.81 3.64 -13.27
N SER A 39 -0.05 4.24 -14.20
CA SER A 39 0.53 3.55 -15.36
C SER A 39 2.03 3.81 -15.38
N TYR A 40 2.82 2.76 -15.54
CA TYR A 40 4.28 2.84 -15.52
C TYR A 40 4.88 2.01 -16.65
N HIS A 41 5.86 2.57 -17.35
CA HIS A 41 6.59 1.90 -18.43
C HIS A 41 8.10 2.11 -18.26
N ILE A 42 8.88 1.09 -18.61
CA ILE A 42 10.34 1.13 -18.66
C ILE A 42 10.83 0.38 -19.91
N GLY A 43 11.85 0.92 -20.58
CA GLY A 43 12.44 0.33 -21.80
C GLY A 43 11.98 1.00 -23.11
N ASP A 44 12.37 0.40 -24.24
CA ASP A 44 12.12 0.93 -25.59
C ASP A 44 10.99 0.13 -26.30
N LYS A 45 9.79 0.73 -26.31
CA LYS A 45 8.60 0.12 -26.92
C LYS A 45 8.75 -0.10 -28.42
N ALA A 46 9.37 0.85 -29.13
CA ALA A 46 9.48 0.79 -30.58
C ALA A 46 10.46 -0.30 -31.03
N LYS A 47 11.64 -0.37 -30.41
CA LYS A 47 12.63 -1.43 -30.70
C LYS A 47 12.09 -2.82 -30.35
N THR A 48 11.39 -2.93 -29.22
CA THR A 48 10.73 -4.18 -28.82
C THR A 48 9.69 -4.62 -29.84
N ALA A 49 8.79 -3.73 -30.26
CA ALA A 49 7.78 -4.03 -31.28
C ALA A 49 8.41 -4.47 -32.61
N ALA A 50 9.45 -3.77 -33.07
CA ALA A 50 10.18 -4.15 -34.28
C ALA A 50 10.91 -5.49 -34.15
N ALA A 51 11.34 -5.88 -32.94
CA ALA A 51 11.95 -7.18 -32.69
C ALA A 51 10.92 -8.31 -32.74
N PHE A 52 9.77 -8.14 -32.10
CA PHE A 52 8.67 -9.10 -32.18
C PHE A 52 8.15 -9.26 -33.62
N ALA A 53 8.05 -8.17 -34.40
CA ALA A 53 7.55 -8.24 -35.78
C ALA A 53 8.46 -9.02 -36.74
N ARG A 54 9.77 -9.12 -36.45
CA ARG A 54 10.74 -9.84 -37.30
C ARG A 54 11.16 -11.20 -36.75
N ALA A 55 10.65 -11.60 -35.58
CA ALA A 55 11.06 -12.84 -34.94
C ALA A 55 10.55 -14.05 -35.74
N ALA A 56 11.42 -15.04 -35.96
CA ALA A 56 11.02 -16.29 -36.62
C ALA A 56 10.01 -17.10 -35.78
N HIS A 57 10.05 -16.92 -34.45
CA HIS A 57 9.15 -17.58 -33.51
C HIS A 57 8.74 -16.62 -32.40
N VAL A 58 7.48 -16.68 -31.99
CA VAL A 58 6.93 -15.93 -30.87
C VAL A 58 6.15 -16.91 -29.98
N THR A 59 6.49 -16.92 -28.69
CA THR A 59 5.77 -17.70 -27.67
C THR A 59 5.09 -16.74 -26.70
N ARG A 60 3.85 -17.03 -26.32
CA ARG A 60 3.09 -16.30 -25.30
C ARG A 60 2.75 -17.23 -24.15
N ILE A 61 2.91 -16.73 -22.92
CA ILE A 61 2.51 -17.42 -21.70
C ILE A 61 1.70 -16.44 -20.86
N GLU A 62 0.60 -16.92 -20.30
CA GLU A 62 -0.22 -16.19 -19.33
C GLU A 62 -0.14 -16.93 -18.00
N PHE A 63 0.14 -16.21 -16.91
CA PHE A 63 0.20 -16.79 -15.57
C PHE A 63 -0.41 -15.85 -14.54
N ILE A 64 -1.00 -16.45 -13.51
CA ILE A 64 -1.52 -15.74 -12.35
C ILE A 64 -0.43 -15.78 -11.27
N ASN A 65 0.11 -14.62 -10.93
CA ASN A 65 0.94 -14.49 -9.74
C ASN A 65 0.04 -14.31 -8.52
N ASN A 66 -0.15 -15.38 -7.76
CA ASN A 66 -1.07 -15.40 -6.63
C ASN A 66 -0.65 -14.41 -5.53
N ARG A 67 -1.64 -13.77 -4.91
CA ARG A 67 -1.42 -12.95 -3.72
C ARG A 67 -1.00 -13.84 -2.55
N LEU A 68 0.17 -13.55 -1.98
CA LEU A 68 0.68 -14.21 -0.78
C LEU A 68 0.76 -13.20 0.37
N VAL A 69 0.83 -13.72 1.59
CA VAL A 69 1.09 -12.95 2.80
C VAL A 69 2.38 -13.48 3.42
N CYS A 70 3.31 -12.60 3.78
CA CYS A 70 4.61 -12.97 4.36
C CYS A 70 4.48 -13.75 5.68
N ASN A 71 3.40 -13.52 6.44
CA ASN A 71 3.03 -14.25 7.66
C ASN A 71 4.17 -14.36 8.69
N TYR A 72 4.69 -13.22 9.13
CA TYR A 72 5.72 -13.16 10.18
C TYR A 72 5.22 -13.82 11.47
N ILE A 73 6.11 -14.54 12.17
CA ILE A 73 5.80 -15.21 13.45
C ILE A 73 5.43 -14.17 14.52
N GLU A 74 6.10 -13.01 14.53
CA GLU A 74 5.72 -11.87 15.35
C GLU A 74 4.75 -10.96 14.55
N PRO A 75 3.51 -10.77 15.01
CA PRO A 75 2.58 -9.84 14.38
C PRO A 75 2.99 -8.38 14.58
N ARG A 76 2.43 -7.49 13.75
CA ARG A 76 2.64 -6.05 13.94
C ARG A 76 2.03 -5.60 15.27
N SER A 77 2.82 -4.88 16.05
CA SER A 77 2.40 -4.25 17.30
C SER A 77 3.08 -2.89 17.47
N ALA A 78 2.50 -2.04 18.31
CA ALA A 78 3.05 -0.74 18.65
C ALA A 78 2.67 -0.35 20.07
N ILE A 79 3.61 0.25 20.79
CA ILE A 79 3.41 0.87 22.08
C ILE A 79 3.68 2.36 21.90
N GLY A 80 2.62 3.16 22.03
CA GLY A 80 2.68 4.61 21.96
C GLY A 80 2.58 5.22 23.36
N GLU A 81 3.54 6.08 23.71
CA GLU A 81 3.66 6.67 25.04
C GLU A 81 3.94 8.17 24.94
N TRP A 82 3.47 8.92 25.93
CA TRP A 82 3.95 10.28 26.18
C TRP A 82 4.97 10.24 27.31
N ASN A 83 6.22 10.58 27.02
CA ASN A 83 7.26 10.68 28.03
C ASN A 83 7.25 12.09 28.65
N THR A 84 6.79 12.18 29.90
CA THR A 84 6.71 13.44 30.64
C THR A 84 8.07 14.04 31.00
N GLN A 85 9.10 13.21 31.23
CA GLN A 85 10.45 13.68 31.56
C GLN A 85 11.15 14.30 30.35
N GLU A 86 10.90 13.75 29.16
CA GLU A 86 11.50 14.21 27.90
C GLU A 86 10.58 15.18 27.12
N ASN A 87 9.34 15.39 27.59
CA ASN A 87 8.31 16.21 26.94
C ASN A 87 8.10 15.86 25.45
N ARG A 88 8.06 14.55 25.14
CA ARG A 88 7.92 14.03 23.77
C ARG A 88 7.19 12.69 23.71
N PHE A 89 6.66 12.37 22.54
CA PHE A 89 6.12 11.05 22.23
C PHE A 89 7.24 10.01 22.07
N VAL A 90 6.96 8.78 22.48
CA VAL A 90 7.79 7.60 22.23
C VAL A 90 6.92 6.55 21.56
N LEU A 91 7.41 5.98 20.47
CA LEU A 91 6.77 4.89 19.74
C LEU A 91 7.74 3.72 19.66
N THR A 92 7.43 2.62 20.35
CA THR A 92 8.13 1.35 20.21
C THR A 92 7.34 0.44 19.28
N THR A 93 7.92 0.02 18.16
CA THR A 93 7.20 -0.79 17.16
C THR A 93 8.16 -1.59 16.29
N GLY A 94 7.78 -2.83 15.94
CA GLY A 94 8.50 -3.62 14.95
C GLY A 94 8.40 -2.96 13.58
N SER A 95 9.48 -2.30 13.13
CA SER A 95 9.53 -1.59 11.84
C SER A 95 10.86 -1.81 11.11
N GLN A 96 10.85 -1.65 9.78
CA GLN A 96 12.05 -1.81 8.94
C GLN A 96 12.85 -0.50 8.78
N GLY A 97 12.57 0.53 9.57
CA GLY A 97 13.31 1.80 9.52
C GLY A 97 12.73 2.90 10.40
N VAL A 98 13.44 3.23 11.49
CA VAL A 98 13.00 4.22 12.50
C VAL A 98 12.87 5.64 11.95
N HIS A 99 13.75 6.06 11.05
CA HIS A 99 13.80 7.44 10.56
C HIS A 99 12.66 7.78 9.60
N SER A 100 12.31 6.86 8.71
CA SER A 100 11.17 7.03 7.79
C SER A 100 9.87 7.09 8.58
N MET A 101 9.69 6.19 9.56
CA MET A 101 8.54 6.21 10.46
C MET A 101 8.43 7.54 11.22
N GLN A 102 9.54 8.00 11.82
CA GLN A 102 9.56 9.27 12.55
C GLN A 102 9.18 10.46 11.65
N TYR A 103 9.70 10.49 10.42
CA TYR A 103 9.39 11.57 9.47
C TYR A 103 7.91 11.60 9.09
N ILE A 104 7.36 10.44 8.69
CA ILE A 104 5.96 10.32 8.28
C ILE A 104 5.03 10.71 9.44
N LEU A 105 5.27 10.15 10.64
CA LEU A 105 4.40 10.41 11.79
C LEU A 105 4.51 11.83 12.31
N ALA A 106 5.71 12.44 12.29
CA ALA A 106 5.86 13.84 12.67
C ALA A 106 5.06 14.76 11.73
N ASP A 107 5.03 14.46 10.42
CA ASP A 107 4.20 15.22 9.47
C ASP A 107 2.69 14.97 9.69
N VAL A 108 2.26 13.73 9.92
CA VAL A 108 0.85 13.40 10.20
C VAL A 108 0.35 14.12 11.46
N PHE A 109 1.13 14.08 12.55
CA PHE A 109 0.77 14.73 13.81
C PHE A 109 1.06 16.23 13.83
N LYS A 110 1.66 16.79 12.78
CA LYS A 110 2.05 18.20 12.68
C LYS A 110 2.94 18.66 13.85
N ILE A 111 3.91 17.83 14.23
CA ILE A 111 4.90 18.10 15.28
C ILE A 111 6.32 18.15 14.72
N LYS A 112 7.26 18.70 15.50
CA LYS A 112 8.69 18.64 15.15
C LYS A 112 9.22 17.22 15.35
N LYS A 113 10.17 16.80 14.50
CA LYS A 113 10.80 15.45 14.59
C LYS A 113 11.33 15.11 15.99
N ASN A 114 11.93 16.08 16.68
CA ASN A 114 12.49 15.86 18.02
C ASN A 114 11.43 15.64 19.12
N GLN A 115 10.16 15.93 18.82
CA GLN A 115 9.00 15.66 19.70
C GLN A 115 8.45 14.23 19.54
N LEU A 116 9.05 13.40 18.68
CA LEU A 116 8.73 11.98 18.54
C LEU A 116 10.02 11.17 18.51
N ARG A 117 10.16 10.20 19.41
CA ARG A 117 11.20 9.16 19.36
C ARG A 117 10.58 7.86 18.87
N VAL A 118 11.18 7.25 17.85
CA VAL A 118 10.78 5.91 17.37
C VAL A 118 11.87 4.91 17.76
N ILE A 119 11.46 3.76 18.28
CA ILE A 119 12.31 2.65 18.70
C ILE A 119 11.86 1.41 17.93
N THR A 120 12.78 0.81 17.16
CA THR A 120 12.62 -0.53 16.61
C THR A 120 13.41 -1.49 17.51
N PRO A 121 12.76 -2.48 18.15
CA PRO A 121 13.43 -3.51 18.92
C PRO A 121 14.13 -4.55 18.03
#